data_AF-A0A7K0Z643-F1
#
_entry.id   AF-A0A7K0Z643-F1
#
_cell.length_a   1.000
_cell.length_b   1.000
_cell.length_c   1.000
_cell.angle_alpha   90.00
_cell.angle_beta   90.00
_cell.angle_gamma   90.00
#
_symmetry.space_group_name_H-M   'P 1'
#
loop_
_entity.id
_entity.type
_entity.pdbx_description
1 polymer ?
#
loop_
_entity_poly.entity_id
_entity_poly.type
_entity_poly.pdbx_seq_one_letter_code
_entity_poly.pdbx_strand_id
1 'polypeptide(L)' 'SEHALSSGGDASAAAYLECAIGGDVYWGVGIDPNTTTASLKAVVSAINRAIR' A
#
# COMPACT_ATOMS: atom_id res chain seq x y z
N SER A 1 -7.65 9.85 22.34
CA SER A 1 -7.74 10.91 21.31
C SER A 1 -7.45 10.27 19.97
N GLU A 2 -8.51 9.87 19.29
CA GLU A 2 -8.50 9.36 17.91
C GLU A 2 -8.58 10.57 16.98
N HIS A 3 -7.68 10.66 16.01
CA HIS A 3 -7.74 11.65 14.93
C HIS A 3 -8.11 10.94 13.64
N ALA A 4 -9.28 11.25 13.08
CA ALA A 4 -9.61 10.91 11.70
C ALA A 4 -8.64 11.62 10.75
N LEU A 5 -7.99 10.88 9.85
CA LEU A 5 -7.28 11.44 8.69
C LEU A 5 -8.33 11.97 7.69
N SER A 6 -8.89 13.13 8.00
CA SER A 6 -9.82 13.94 7.20
C SER A 6 -11.18 13.29 6.87
N SER A 7 -12.26 13.97 7.26
CA SER A 7 -13.61 13.70 6.77
C SER A 7 -13.86 14.49 5.49
N GLY A 8 -14.07 13.79 4.37
CA GLY A 8 -14.66 14.35 3.15
C GLY A 8 -13.69 14.39 1.97
N GLY A 9 -14.15 13.91 0.80
CA GLY A 9 -13.62 14.19 -0.55
C GLY A 9 -12.21 13.70 -0.90
N ASP A 10 -11.25 13.92 0.00
CA ASP A 10 -9.80 13.71 -0.12
C ASP A 10 -9.30 12.59 0.82
N ALA A 11 -10.19 11.67 1.20
CA ALA A 11 -9.81 10.53 2.02
C ALA A 11 -8.79 9.67 1.25
N SER A 12 -7.57 9.58 1.77
CA SER A 12 -6.53 8.73 1.20
C SER A 12 -6.78 7.28 1.59
N ALA A 13 -6.80 6.37 0.62
CA ALA A 13 -6.82 4.94 0.87
C ALA A 13 -5.39 4.43 1.12
N ALA A 14 -5.26 3.53 2.09
CA ALA A 14 -4.04 2.78 2.33
C ALA A 14 -4.26 1.32 1.97
N ALA A 15 -3.34 0.74 1.21
CA ALA A 15 -3.32 -0.67 0.86
C ALA A 15 -2.06 -1.32 1.43
N TYR A 16 -2.24 -2.49 2.03
CA TYR A 16 -1.19 -3.33 2.57
C TYR A 16 -1.30 -4.69 1.89
N LEU A 17 -0.23 -5.13 1.25
CA LEU A 17 -0.21 -6.41 0.52
C LEU A 17 0.96 -7.26 0.99
N GLU A 18 0.67 -8.54 1.17
CA GLU A 18 1.65 -9.61 1.29
C GLU A 18 1.89 -10.20 -0.10
N CYS A 19 3.14 -10.20 -0.56
CA CYS A 19 3.51 -10.71 -1.88
C CYS A 19 4.59 -11.79 -1.74
N ALA A 20 4.30 -12.98 -2.25
CA ALA A 20 5.29 -14.02 -2.45
C ALA A 20 6.09 -13.73 -3.72
N ILE A 21 7.39 -13.45 -3.58
CA ILE A 21 8.29 -13.06 -4.67
C ILE A 21 9.57 -13.90 -4.53
N GLY A 22 9.87 -14.71 -5.54
CA GLY A 22 11.10 -15.51 -5.54
C GLY A 22 11.20 -16.57 -4.43
N GLY A 23 10.08 -16.96 -3.82
CA GLY A 23 10.03 -17.93 -2.71
C GLY A 23 10.00 -17.30 -1.31
N ASP A 24 10.28 -16.00 -1.21
CA ASP A 24 10.20 -15.24 0.03
C ASP A 24 8.96 -14.34 0.07
N VAL A 25 8.53 -13.97 1.27
CA VAL A 25 7.36 -13.11 1.49
C VAL A 25 7.79 -11.67 1.81
N TYR A 26 7.26 -10.73 1.03
CA TYR A 26 7.51 -9.30 1.17
C TYR A 26 6.21 -8.55 1.40
N TRP A 27 6.27 -7.58 2.31
CA TRP A 27 5.16 -6.66 2.57
C TRP A 27 5.38 -5.35 1.83
N GLY A 28 4.32 -4.92 1.15
CA GLY A 28 4.27 -3.66 0.43
C GLY A 28 3.15 -2.76 0.95
N VAL A 29 3.40 -1.44 0.90
CA VAL A 29 2.44 -0.42 1.34
C VAL A 29 2.26 0.61 0.23
N GLY A 30 1.01 0.96 -0.03
CA GLY A 30 0.66 2.00 -1.00
C GLY A 30 -0.41 2.93 -0.44
N ILE A 31 -0.21 4.23 -0.64
CA ILE A 31 -1.14 5.27 -0.22
C ILE A 31 -1.55 6.08 -1.45
N ASP A 32 -2.85 6.17 -1.68
CA ASP A 32 -3.45 6.95 -2.75
C ASP A 32 -4.94 7.21 -2.48
N PRO A 33 -5.51 8.38 -2.86
CA PRO A 33 -6.95 8.61 -2.79
C PRO A 33 -7.78 7.57 -3.56
N ASN A 34 -7.21 6.94 -4.58
CA ASN A 34 -7.84 5.83 -5.29
C ASN A 34 -7.35 4.47 -4.75
N THR A 35 -8.28 3.63 -4.27
CA THR A 35 -7.98 2.30 -3.72
C THR A 35 -7.24 1.39 -4.70
N THR A 36 -7.56 1.44 -6.00
CA THR A 36 -6.87 0.65 -7.03
C THR A 36 -5.43 1.11 -7.18
N THR A 37 -5.20 2.42 -7.24
CA THR A 37 -3.84 2.99 -7.30
C THR A 37 -3.04 2.69 -6.04
N ALA A 38 -3.66 2.78 -4.85
CA ALA A 38 -3.03 2.41 -3.59
C ALA A 38 -2.56 0.94 -3.60
N SER A 39 -3.41 0.04 -4.13
CA SER A 39 -3.07 -1.38 -4.28
C SER A 39 -1.88 -1.61 -5.22
N LEU A 40 -1.84 -0.92 -6.38
CA LEU A 40 -0.71 -1.01 -7.32
C LEU A 40 0.59 -0.48 -6.70
N LYS A 41 0.52 0.63 -5.96
CA LYS A 41 1.67 1.17 -5.21
C LYS A 41 2.18 0.17 -4.16
N ALA A 42 1.28 -0.54 -3.48
CA ALA A 42 1.67 -1.57 -2.52
C ALA A 42 2.41 -2.74 -3.21
N VAL A 43 1.97 -3.20 -4.38
CA VAL A 43 2.70 -4.23 -5.16
C VAL A 43 4.10 -3.75 -5.54
N VAL A 44 4.23 -2.54 -6.08
CA VAL A 44 5.54 -1.95 -6.45
C VAL A 44 6.46 -1.83 -5.23
N SER A 45 5.91 -1.43 -4.07
CA SER A 45 6.64 -1.38 -2.81
C SER A 45 7.21 -2.75 -2.41
N ALA A 46 6.42 -3.83 -2.51
CA ALA A 46 6.87 -5.18 -2.21
C ALA A 46 7.97 -5.67 -3.19
N ILE A 47 7.79 -5.41 -4.49
CA ILE A 47 8.78 -5.77 -5.52
C ILE A 47 10.11 -5.05 -5.30
N ASN A 48 10.08 -3.74 -5.03
CA ASN A 48 11.30 -2.98 -4.75
C ASN A 48 12.04 -3.50 -3.52
N ARG A 49 11.31 -4.02 -2.53
CA ARG A 49 11.89 -4.64 -1.35
C ARG A 49 12.50 -6.02 -1.63
N ALA A 50 11.96 -6.75 -2.60
CA ALA A 50 12.48 -8.06 -3.01
C ALA A 50 13.73 -7.98 -3.91
N ILE A 51 13.93 -6.85 -4.61
CA ILE A 51 15.09 -6.63 -5.49
C ILE A 51 16.29 -6.05 -4.72
N ARG A 52 16.07 -5.54 -3.51
CA ARG A 52 17.08 -4.89 -2.68
C ARG A 52 17.84 -5.88 -1.81
#